data_AF-A0A4V5P0S7-F1
#
_entry.id   AF-A0A4V5P0S7-F1
#
_cell.length_a   1.000
_cell.length_b   1.000
_cell.length_c   1.000
_cell.angle_alpha   90.00
_cell.angle_beta   90.00
_cell.angle_gamma   90.00
#
_symmetry.space_group_name_H-M   'P 1'
#
loop_
_entity.id
_entity.type
_entity.pdbx_description
1 polymer ?
#
loop_
_entity_poly.entity_id
_entity_poly.type
_entity_poly.pdbx_seq_one_letter_code
_entity_poly.pdbx_strand_id
1 'polypeptide(L)'
;MTELFPNSPLLASLLSILLNIAVAITGIIPSTFITIGTVSILGLKIGIVILILGEAAGALISFSLYRRGILKLSRNSQFNKIEKKFLFRLKDFNGIQAFFIVILLRVLPFVPSGTVTLTAAVSKIGTISFFMASTLGKIPALIIEAYSVVYILNFGTELQILIAVMVLLMIFTYIILKKSSNRKS
;
A
#
# COMPACT_ATOMS: atom_id res chain seq x y z
N MET A 1 -7.94 -5.59 -29.85
CA MET A 1 -7.79 -4.49 -28.87
C MET A 1 -6.43 -4.61 -28.21
N THR A 2 -5.39 -4.48 -29.01
CA THR A 2 -3.99 -4.78 -28.69
C THR A 2 -3.20 -3.62 -29.27
N GLU A 3 -2.80 -2.67 -28.42
CA GLU A 3 -1.74 -1.64 -28.63
C GLU A 3 -1.87 -0.46 -27.65
N LEU A 4 -2.29 -0.71 -26.39
CA LEU A 4 -2.20 0.29 -25.32
C LEU A 4 -0.97 0.12 -24.41
N PHE A 5 -0.12 -0.88 -24.68
CA PHE A 5 1.13 -1.08 -23.95
C PHE A 5 2.28 -1.33 -24.93
N PRO A 6 3.38 -0.56 -24.86
CA PRO A 6 4.45 -0.63 -25.83
C PRO A 6 5.22 -1.93 -25.72
N ASN A 7 5.73 -2.38 -26.87
CA ASN A 7 6.58 -3.54 -27.14
C ASN A 7 7.94 -3.54 -26.39
N SER A 8 8.01 -3.10 -25.13
CA SER A 8 9.24 -3.14 -24.32
C SER A 8 8.94 -3.52 -22.85
N PRO A 9 9.29 -4.74 -22.42
CA PRO A 9 9.19 -5.17 -21.02
C PRO A 9 9.88 -4.22 -20.03
N LEU A 10 10.92 -3.51 -20.49
CA LEU A 10 11.64 -2.50 -19.71
C LEU A 10 10.73 -1.32 -19.33
N LEU A 11 9.93 -0.82 -20.27
CA LEU A 11 9.07 0.34 -20.04
C LEU A 11 7.91 -0.01 -19.11
N ALA A 12 7.33 -1.19 -19.29
CA ALA A 12 6.32 -1.73 -18.37
C ALA A 12 6.88 -1.90 -16.94
N SER A 13 8.15 -2.32 -16.81
CA SER A 13 8.83 -2.43 -15.52
C SER A 13 9.02 -1.07 -14.84
N LEU A 14 9.52 -0.08 -15.59
CA LEU A 14 9.71 1.28 -15.09
C LEU A 14 8.39 1.93 -14.67
N LEU A 15 7.36 1.83 -15.51
CA LEU A 15 6.02 2.31 -15.17
C LEU A 15 5.46 1.64 -13.92
N SER A 16 5.62 0.33 -13.79
CA SER A 16 5.17 -0.41 -12.59
C SER A 16 5.84 0.08 -11.31
N ILE A 17 7.14 0.39 -11.37
CA ILE A 17 7.89 0.97 -10.24
C ILE A 17 7.36 2.37 -9.91
N LEU A 18 7.23 3.24 -10.92
CA LEU A 18 6.74 4.60 -10.74
C LEU A 18 5.32 4.64 -10.16
N LEU A 19 4.44 3.76 -10.64
CA LEU A 19 3.08 3.64 -10.12
C LEU A 19 3.06 3.13 -8.68
N ASN A 20 3.89 2.14 -8.33
CA ASN A 20 4.02 1.70 -6.94
C ASN A 20 4.50 2.82 -6.01
N ILE A 21 5.46 3.63 -6.46
CA ILE A 21 5.92 4.80 -5.72
C ILE A 21 4.77 5.80 -5.54
N ALA A 22 4.04 6.13 -6.61
CA ALA A 22 2.91 7.06 -6.54
C ALA A 22 1.81 6.54 -5.58
N VAL A 23 1.48 5.26 -5.64
CA VAL A 23 0.53 4.61 -4.73
C VAL A 23 1.00 4.70 -3.29
N ALA A 24 2.28 4.38 -3.02
CA ALA A 24 2.85 4.49 -1.67
C ALA A 24 2.80 5.91 -1.11
N ILE A 25 3.00 6.93 -1.96
CA ILE A 25 2.92 8.36 -1.59
C ILE A 25 1.48 8.80 -1.34
N THR A 26 0.51 8.33 -2.13
CA THR A 26 -0.91 8.68 -1.92
C THR A 26 -1.47 8.02 -0.67
N GLY A 27 -1.01 6.79 -0.38
CA GLY A 27 -1.33 6.01 0.81
C GLY A 27 -2.77 5.52 0.95
N ILE A 28 -3.65 5.87 0.02
CA ILE A 28 -5.08 5.49 0.03
C ILE A 28 -5.32 4.30 -0.90
N ILE A 29 -4.56 4.21 -2.00
CA ILE A 29 -4.77 3.22 -3.05
C ILE A 29 -4.11 1.89 -2.64
N PRO A 30 -4.82 0.74 -2.71
CA PRO A 30 -4.20 -0.57 -2.55
C PRO A 30 -3.19 -0.85 -3.65
N SER A 31 -1.97 -1.30 -3.31
CA SER A 31 -0.96 -1.67 -4.30
C SER A 31 -1.31 -2.92 -5.11
N THR A 32 -2.32 -3.69 -4.68
CA THR A 32 -2.85 -4.85 -5.38
C THR A 32 -3.29 -4.53 -6.81
N PHE A 33 -3.79 -3.32 -7.08
CA PHE A 33 -4.13 -2.90 -8.45
C PHE A 33 -2.90 -2.86 -9.36
N ILE A 34 -1.76 -2.42 -8.83
CA ILE A 34 -0.50 -2.43 -9.57
C ILE A 34 -0.02 -3.87 -9.73
N THR A 35 -0.12 -4.69 -8.68
CA THR A 35 0.20 -6.13 -8.74
C THR A 35 -0.55 -6.84 -9.88
N ILE A 36 -1.85 -6.60 -10.03
CA ILE A 36 -2.66 -7.19 -11.13
C ILE A 36 -2.07 -6.81 -12.49
N GLY A 37 -1.85 -5.52 -12.74
CA GLY A 37 -1.34 -5.04 -14.02
C GLY A 37 0.07 -5.56 -14.32
N THR A 38 0.98 -5.45 -13.36
CA THR A 38 2.37 -5.86 -13.52
C THR A 38 2.50 -7.37 -13.75
N VAL A 39 1.78 -8.21 -12.99
CA VAL A 39 1.80 -9.67 -13.18
C VAL A 39 1.16 -10.07 -14.50
N SER A 40 0.07 -9.41 -14.91
CA SER A 40 -0.59 -9.69 -16.21
C SER A 40 0.33 -9.38 -17.40
N ILE A 41 1.16 -8.35 -17.31
CA ILE A 41 2.01 -7.88 -18.43
C ILE A 41 3.38 -8.57 -18.42
N LEU A 42 4.04 -8.65 -17.26
CA LEU A 42 5.43 -9.14 -17.13
C LEU A 42 5.51 -10.61 -16.70
N GLY A 43 4.38 -11.23 -16.38
CA GLY A 43 4.33 -12.57 -15.82
C GLY A 43 4.76 -12.63 -14.36
N LEU A 44 4.57 -13.78 -13.73
CA LEU A 44 4.75 -13.96 -12.29
C LEU A 44 6.19 -13.71 -11.81
N LYS A 45 7.18 -14.33 -12.47
CA LYS A 45 8.58 -14.29 -12.02
C LYS A 45 9.17 -12.88 -12.08
N ILE A 46 9.08 -12.23 -13.24
CA ILE A 46 9.60 -10.87 -13.44
C ILE A 46 8.73 -9.87 -12.68
N GLY A 47 7.41 -10.06 -12.70
CA GLY A 47 6.46 -9.20 -12.01
C GLY A 47 6.74 -9.10 -10.51
N ILE A 48 6.96 -10.22 -9.81
CA ILE A 48 7.27 -10.22 -8.38
C ILE A 48 8.55 -9.41 -8.09
N VAL A 49 9.62 -9.59 -8.87
CA VAL A 49 10.87 -8.85 -8.68
C VAL A 49 10.64 -7.34 -8.85
N ILE A 50 9.95 -6.94 -9.91
CA ILE A 50 9.62 -5.54 -10.18
C ILE A 50 8.73 -4.94 -9.09
N LEU A 51 7.74 -5.69 -8.60
CA LEU A 51 6.87 -5.26 -7.51
C LEU A 51 7.62 -5.08 -6.19
N ILE A 52 8.55 -5.99 -5.86
CA ILE A 52 9.41 -5.85 -4.68
C ILE A 52 10.25 -4.57 -4.78
N LEU A 53 10.89 -4.33 -5.93
CA LEU A 53 11.68 -3.11 -6.15
C LEU A 53 10.82 -1.84 -6.07
N GLY A 54 9.63 -1.88 -6.66
CA GLY A 54 8.66 -0.77 -6.62
C GLY A 54 8.18 -0.45 -5.22
N GLU A 55 7.79 -1.46 -4.44
CA GLU A 55 7.38 -1.30 -3.04
C GLU A 55 8.53 -0.84 -2.14
N ALA A 56 9.74 -1.38 -2.35
CA ALA A 56 10.93 -0.98 -1.62
C ALA A 56 11.26 0.51 -1.88
N ALA A 57 11.29 0.94 -3.15
CA ALA A 57 11.49 2.34 -3.53
C ALA A 57 10.37 3.25 -3.02
N GLY A 58 9.12 2.82 -3.20
CA GLY A 58 7.94 3.54 -2.72
C GLY A 58 7.95 3.72 -1.21
N ALA A 59 8.30 2.69 -0.45
CA ALA A 59 8.43 2.73 1.00
C ALA A 59 9.50 3.74 1.45
N LEU A 60 10.68 3.75 0.83
CA LEU A 60 11.73 4.74 1.14
C LEU A 60 11.26 6.18 0.92
N ILE A 61 10.68 6.44 -0.25
CA ILE A 61 10.28 7.79 -0.67
C ILE A 61 9.11 8.26 0.21
N SER A 62 8.06 7.47 0.33
CA SER A 62 6.87 7.82 1.13
C SER A 62 7.21 7.99 2.60
N PHE A 63 8.06 7.14 3.19
CA PHE A 63 8.49 7.29 4.58
C PHE A 63 9.23 8.60 4.83
N SER A 64 10.15 8.96 3.94
CA SER A 64 10.88 10.22 4.03
C SER A 64 9.94 11.41 3.93
N LEU A 65 8.99 11.38 2.99
CA LEU A 65 7.99 12.43 2.80
C LEU A 65 7.08 12.57 4.02
N TYR A 66 6.49 11.47 4.51
CA TYR A 66 5.61 11.47 5.66
C TYR A 66 6.33 11.96 6.91
N ARG A 67 7.54 11.47 7.19
CA ARG A 67 8.31 11.87 8.36
C ARG A 67 8.66 13.37 8.32
N ARG A 68 9.08 13.88 7.16
CA ARG A 68 9.34 15.32 6.98
C ARG A 68 8.06 16.16 7.14
N GLY A 69 6.95 15.70 6.59
CA GLY A 69 5.63 16.33 6.74
C GLY A 69 5.22 16.44 8.21
N ILE A 70 5.27 15.32 8.94
CA ILE A 70 4.95 15.24 10.38
C ILE A 70 5.85 16.17 11.19
N LEU A 71 7.16 16.19 10.93
CA LEU A 71 8.09 17.08 11.62
C LEU A 71 7.81 18.57 11.33
N LYS A 72 7.43 18.91 10.10
CA LYS A 72 7.06 20.29 9.70
C LYS A 72 5.78 20.75 10.40
N LEU A 73 4.76 19.89 10.45
CA LEU A 73 3.51 20.14 11.17
C LEU A 73 3.76 20.34 12.67
N SER A 74 4.61 19.49 13.28
CA SER A 74 4.96 19.60 14.70
C SER A 74 5.73 20.87 15.07
N ARG A 75 6.51 21.45 14.14
CA ARG A 75 7.29 22.67 14.35
C ARG A 75 6.48 23.94 14.13
N ASN A 76 5.37 23.88 13.40
CA ASN A 76 4.55 25.05 13.15
C ASN A 76 3.81 25.45 14.44
N SER A 77 3.94 26.72 14.84
CA SER A 77 3.46 27.27 16.11
C SER A 77 1.94 27.18 16.27
N GLN A 78 1.21 27.21 15.15
CA GLN A 78 -0.26 27.16 15.10
C GLN A 78 -0.89 25.78 15.35
N PHE A 79 -0.10 24.70 15.49
CA PHE A 79 -0.63 23.40 15.86
C PHE A 79 -0.97 23.35 17.35
N ASN A 80 -2.27 23.14 17.64
CA ASN A 80 -2.85 23.15 18.98
C ASN A 80 -2.12 22.19 19.94
N LYS A 81 -2.01 22.58 21.22
CA LYS A 81 -1.37 21.78 22.29
C LYS A 81 -1.89 20.33 22.37
N ILE A 82 -3.16 20.12 22.05
CA ILE A 82 -3.83 18.81 22.08
C ILE A 82 -3.30 17.91 20.94
N GLU A 83 -3.13 18.46 19.73
CA GLU A 83 -2.62 17.73 18.56
C GLU A 83 -1.14 17.38 18.72
N LYS A 84 -0.35 18.30 19.31
CA LYS A 84 1.02 18.00 19.72
C LYS A 84 1.06 16.83 20.70
N LYS A 85 0.19 16.82 21.73
CA LYS A 85 0.14 15.72 22.71
C LYS A 85 -0.22 14.37 22.06
N PHE A 86 -1.11 14.36 21.07
CA PHE A 86 -1.45 13.16 20.28
C PHE A 86 -0.26 12.65 19.45
N LEU A 87 0.42 13.54 18.71
CA LEU A 87 1.61 13.20 17.93
C LEU A 87 2.77 12.71 18.82
N PHE A 88 2.93 13.28 20.01
CA PHE A 88 3.97 12.85 20.96
C PHE A 88 3.66 11.51 21.63
N ARG A 89 2.38 11.19 21.93
CA ARG A 89 1.98 9.87 22.46
C ARG A 89 2.20 8.73 21.46
N LEU A 90 2.04 9.01 20.16
CA LEU A 90 2.33 8.03 19.10
C LEU A 90 3.83 7.75 18.94
N LYS A 91 4.69 8.56 19.57
CA LYS A 91 6.16 8.42 19.58
C LYS A 91 6.65 7.43 20.64
N ASP A 92 5.77 6.87 21.47
CA ASP A 92 6.15 6.03 22.62
C ASP A 92 6.59 4.61 22.23
N PHE A 93 6.39 4.19 20.98
CA PHE A 93 6.92 2.91 20.49
C PHE A 93 8.45 2.94 20.35
N ASN A 94 9.11 1.99 21.01
CA ASN A 94 10.55 1.76 20.85
C ASN A 94 10.86 1.34 19.40
N GLY A 95 12.03 1.71 18.88
CA GLY A 95 12.40 1.47 17.48
C GLY A 95 12.36 -0.01 17.07
N ILE A 96 12.69 -0.92 17.99
CA ILE A 96 12.61 -2.37 17.80
C ILE A 96 11.16 -2.87 17.75
N GLN A 97 10.29 -2.37 18.63
CA GLN A 97 8.87 -2.73 18.60
C GLN A 97 8.21 -2.26 17.31
N ALA A 98 8.51 -1.02 16.88
CA ALA A 98 8.03 -0.49 15.60
C ALA A 98 8.50 -1.33 14.41
N PHE A 99 9.72 -1.88 14.44
CA PHE A 99 10.23 -2.76 13.40
C PHE A 99 9.37 -4.02 13.24
N PHE A 100 9.07 -4.72 14.33
CA PHE A 100 8.23 -5.92 14.29
C PHE A 100 6.77 -5.62 13.91
N ILE A 101 6.23 -4.49 14.39
CA ILE A 101 4.88 -4.04 13.99
C ILE A 101 4.82 -3.80 12.48
N VAL A 102 5.84 -3.17 11.89
CA VAL A 102 5.90 -2.95 10.43
C VAL A 102 5.93 -4.26 9.66
N ILE A 103 6.75 -5.22 10.08
CA ILE A 103 6.78 -6.56 9.45
C ILE A 103 5.39 -7.20 9.51
N LEU A 104 4.80 -7.26 10.70
CA LEU A 104 3.50 -7.90 10.91
C LEU A 104 2.42 -7.27 10.02
N LEU A 105 2.36 -5.95 9.96
CA LEU A 105 1.40 -5.23 9.12
C LEU A 105 1.65 -5.44 7.63
N ARG A 106 2.92 -5.56 7.19
CA ARG A 106 3.28 -5.71 5.78
C ARG A 106 3.08 -7.13 5.24
N VAL A 107 3.08 -8.14 6.11
CA VAL A 107 2.76 -9.53 5.74
C VAL A 107 1.27 -9.68 5.39
N LEU A 108 0.41 -8.82 5.95
CA LEU A 108 -1.01 -8.82 5.64
C LEU A 108 -1.25 -8.17 4.25
N PRO A 109 -1.80 -8.90 3.27
CA PRO A 109 -1.94 -8.39 1.89
C PRO A 109 -2.99 -7.28 1.76
N PHE A 110 -3.88 -7.13 2.75
CA PHE A 110 -4.97 -6.15 2.70
C PHE A 110 -4.63 -4.79 3.31
N VAL A 111 -3.46 -4.65 3.94
CA VAL A 111 -3.07 -3.40 4.58
C VAL A 111 -2.43 -2.47 3.54
N PRO A 112 -2.99 -1.27 3.29
CA PRO A 112 -2.41 -0.35 2.34
C PRO A 112 -1.00 0.08 2.77
N SER A 113 -0.08 0.12 1.79
CA SER A 113 1.32 0.50 1.96
C SER A 113 1.47 1.83 2.72
N GLY A 114 0.68 2.84 2.35
CA GLY A 114 0.76 4.15 2.99
C GLY A 114 0.31 4.16 4.45
N THR A 115 -0.66 3.34 4.85
CA THR A 115 -1.08 3.25 6.25
C THR A 115 0.07 2.75 7.12
N VAL A 116 0.75 1.67 6.71
CA VAL A 116 1.90 1.15 7.45
C VAL A 116 3.04 2.18 7.49
N THR A 117 3.34 2.81 6.35
CA THR A 117 4.39 3.82 6.26
C THR A 117 4.09 5.02 7.15
N LEU A 118 2.85 5.50 7.19
CA LEU A 118 2.44 6.63 8.02
C LEU A 118 2.55 6.30 9.50
N THR A 119 2.05 5.13 9.93
CA THR A 119 2.20 4.65 11.31
C THR A 119 3.67 4.57 11.70
N ALA A 120 4.51 4.02 10.82
CA ALA A 120 5.95 3.92 11.05
C ALA A 120 6.62 5.30 11.10
N ALA A 121 6.22 6.25 10.25
CA ALA A 121 6.81 7.58 10.15
C ALA A 121 6.59 8.45 11.39
N VAL A 122 5.52 8.17 12.16
CA VAL A 122 5.27 8.82 13.47
C VAL A 122 6.11 8.20 14.59
N SER A 123 6.53 6.94 14.43
CA SER A 123 7.30 6.20 15.44
C SER A 123 8.78 6.63 15.52
N LYS A 124 9.53 6.03 16.46
CA LYS A 124 10.98 6.22 16.60
C LYS A 124 11.83 5.39 15.63
N ILE A 125 11.23 4.58 14.75
CA ILE A 125 11.97 3.72 13.82
C ILE A 125 12.89 4.55 12.90
N GLY A 126 14.10 4.02 12.62
CA GLY A 126 15.02 4.61 11.65
C GLY A 126 14.59 4.30 10.21
N THR A 127 15.02 5.12 9.24
CA THR A 127 14.70 4.92 7.81
C THR A 127 15.17 3.55 7.29
N ILE A 128 16.39 3.13 7.68
CA ILE A 128 16.97 1.86 7.24
C ILE A 128 16.22 0.68 7.88
N SER A 129 15.95 0.75 9.18
CA SER A 129 15.17 -0.27 9.89
C SER A 129 13.76 -0.39 9.31
N PHE A 130 13.10 0.73 9.01
CA PHE A 130 11.80 0.73 8.34
C PHE A 130 11.89 0.10 6.95
N PHE A 131 12.87 0.47 6.14
CA PHE A 131 13.06 -0.06 4.80
C PHE A 131 13.23 -1.58 4.80
N MET A 132 14.08 -2.09 5.70
CA MET A 132 14.31 -3.53 5.85
C MET A 132 13.04 -4.24 6.34
N ALA A 133 12.39 -3.73 7.39
CA ALA A 133 11.12 -4.29 7.88
C ALA A 133 10.04 -4.30 6.81
N SER A 134 9.88 -3.19 6.09
CA SER A 134 8.85 -3.01 5.08
C SER A 134 9.06 -3.94 3.89
N THR A 135 10.29 -4.01 3.38
CA THR A 135 10.63 -4.87 2.25
C THR A 135 10.48 -6.34 2.63
N LEU A 136 11.07 -6.77 3.76
CA LEU A 136 10.98 -8.15 4.22
C LEU A 136 9.54 -8.59 4.51
N GLY A 137 8.77 -7.74 5.19
CA GLY A 137 7.38 -8.03 5.49
C GLY A 137 6.48 -8.08 4.25
N LYS A 138 6.79 -7.29 3.21
CA LYS A 138 5.96 -7.22 1.99
C LYS A 138 6.23 -8.37 1.01
N ILE A 139 7.40 -9.02 1.05
CA ILE A 139 7.72 -10.15 0.17
C ILE A 139 6.68 -11.29 0.28
N PRO A 140 6.34 -11.81 1.48
CA PRO A 140 5.29 -12.83 1.61
C PRO A 140 3.92 -12.38 1.06
N ALA A 141 3.52 -11.14 1.35
CA ALA A 141 2.27 -10.58 0.87
C ALA A 141 2.23 -10.48 -0.65
N LEU A 142 3.31 -10.01 -1.29
CA LEU A 142 3.40 -9.91 -2.75
C LEU A 142 3.36 -11.28 -3.43
N ILE A 143 3.98 -12.30 -2.83
CA ILE A 143 3.88 -13.66 -3.33
C ILE A 143 2.40 -14.09 -3.30
N ILE A 144 1.72 -13.94 -2.16
CA ILE A 144 0.30 -14.31 -2.03
C ILE A 144 -0.56 -13.53 -3.05
N GLU A 145 -0.37 -12.21 -3.16
CA GLU A 145 -1.08 -11.37 -4.13
C GLU A 145 -0.84 -11.83 -5.56
N ALA A 146 0.42 -12.00 -5.97
CA ALA A 146 0.78 -12.34 -7.34
C ALA A 146 0.27 -13.73 -7.76
N TYR A 147 0.35 -14.72 -6.88
CA TYR A 147 -0.25 -16.03 -7.12
C TYR A 147 -1.77 -15.95 -7.20
N SER A 148 -2.42 -15.19 -6.30
CA SER A 148 -3.86 -14.97 -6.33
C SER A 148 -4.30 -14.37 -7.67
N VAL A 149 -3.54 -13.40 -8.19
CA VAL A 149 -3.79 -12.82 -9.52
C VAL A 149 -3.73 -13.89 -10.61
N VAL A 150 -2.70 -14.72 -10.66
CA VAL A 150 -2.60 -15.79 -11.67
C VAL A 150 -3.79 -16.75 -11.58
N TYR A 151 -4.18 -17.16 -10.39
CA TYR A 151 -5.36 -18.01 -10.19
C TYR A 151 -6.65 -17.34 -10.67
N ILE A 152 -6.86 -16.06 -10.31
CA ILE A 152 -8.04 -15.30 -10.73
C ILE A 152 -8.09 -15.14 -12.25
N LEU A 153 -6.95 -14.83 -12.89
CA LEU A 153 -6.84 -14.68 -14.34
C LEU A 153 -7.13 -15.98 -15.10
N ASN A 154 -6.85 -17.12 -14.48
CA ASN A 154 -7.16 -18.45 -15.04
C ASN A 154 -8.62 -18.87 -14.86
N PHE A 155 -9.42 -18.16 -14.05
CA PHE A 155 -10.85 -18.43 -13.98
C PHE A 155 -11.57 -18.01 -15.27
N GLY A 156 -12.67 -18.69 -15.58
CA GLY A 156 -13.57 -18.26 -16.65
C GLY A 156 -14.05 -16.83 -16.43
N THR A 157 -14.17 -16.07 -17.52
CA THR A 157 -14.58 -14.65 -17.49
C THR A 157 -15.90 -14.44 -16.75
N GLU A 158 -16.82 -15.40 -16.84
CA GLU A 158 -18.10 -15.40 -16.10
C GLU A 158 -17.90 -15.34 -14.58
N LEU A 159 -16.96 -16.10 -14.04
CA LEU A 159 -16.67 -16.13 -12.61
C LEU A 159 -15.96 -14.84 -12.16
N GLN A 160 -15.07 -14.29 -12.97
CA GLN A 160 -14.42 -13.00 -12.70
C GLN A 160 -15.45 -11.87 -12.64
N ILE A 161 -16.40 -11.83 -13.60
CA ILE A 161 -17.49 -10.85 -13.63
C ILE A 161 -18.39 -11.04 -12.40
N LEU A 162 -18.73 -12.28 -12.04
CA LEU A 162 -19.54 -12.56 -10.84
C LEU A 162 -18.88 -12.03 -9.56
N ILE A 163 -17.58 -12.27 -9.37
CA ILE A 163 -16.82 -11.77 -8.22
C ILE A 163 -16.82 -10.24 -8.21
N ALA A 164 -16.57 -9.60 -9.35
CA ALA A 164 -16.57 -8.14 -9.46
C ALA A 164 -17.94 -7.54 -9.12
N VAL A 165 -19.03 -8.13 -9.60
CA VAL A 165 -20.41 -7.71 -9.30
C VAL A 165 -20.73 -7.89 -7.82
N MET A 166 -20.36 -9.02 -7.20
CA MET A 166 -20.57 -9.24 -5.76
C MET A 166 -19.85 -8.19 -4.91
N VAL A 167 -18.59 -7.86 -5.22
CA VAL A 167 -17.84 -6.82 -4.50
C VAL A 167 -18.50 -5.45 -4.66
N LEU A 168 -18.94 -5.10 -5.88
CA LEU A 168 -19.67 -3.85 -6.16
C LEU A 168 -20.98 -3.76 -5.36
N LEU A 169 -21.74 -4.85 -5.29
CA LEU A 169 -22.97 -4.92 -4.50
C LEU A 169 -22.71 -4.78 -2.99
N MET A 170 -21.66 -5.42 -2.47
CA MET A 170 -21.24 -5.26 -1.07
C MET A 170 -20.86 -3.81 -0.75
N ILE A 171 -20.08 -3.16 -1.61
CA ILE A 171 -19.70 -1.76 -1.43
C ILE A 171 -20.95 -0.86 -1.50
N PHE A 172 -21.83 -1.09 -2.47
CA PHE A 172 -23.06 -0.32 -2.65
C PHE A 172 -23.99 -0.43 -1.44
N THR A 173 -24.24 -1.66 -0.97
CA THR A 173 -25.07 -1.91 0.23
C THR A 173 -24.45 -1.28 1.47
N TYR A 174 -23.13 -1.40 1.66
CA TYR A 174 -22.42 -0.74 2.76
C TYR A 174 -22.59 0.79 2.74
N ILE A 175 -22.48 1.43 1.56
CA ILE A 175 -22.66 2.87 1.41
C ILE A 175 -24.10 3.29 1.75
N ILE A 176 -25.10 2.53 1.30
CA ILE A 176 -26.52 2.80 1.61
C ILE A 176 -26.78 2.67 3.11
N LEU A 177 -26.31 1.59 3.74
CA LEU A 177 -26.49 1.36 5.18
C LEU A 177 -25.82 2.45 6.01
N LYS A 178 -24.58 2.84 5.66
CA LYS A 178 -23.87 3.94 6.32
C LYS A 178 -24.59 5.28 6.16
N LYS A 179 -25.13 5.57 4.97
CA LYS A 179 -25.91 6.79 4.71
C LYS A 179 -27.24 6.80 5.45
N SER A 180 -27.89 5.65 5.63
CA SER A 180 -29.12 5.52 6.41
C SER A 180 -28.89 5.66 7.92
N SER A 181 -27.74 5.22 8.43
CA SER A 181 -27.36 5.37 9.85
C SER A 181 -27.07 6.83 10.20
N ASN A 182 -26.30 7.55 9.36
CA ASN A 182 -25.99 8.97 9.57
C ASN A 182 -27.18 9.93 9.41
N ARG A 183 -28.34 9.48 8.90
CA ARG A 183 -29.57 10.29 8.83
C ARG A 183 -30.47 10.15 10.06
N LYS A 184 -30.18 9.19 10.95
CA LYS A 184 -30.94 8.94 12.19
C LYS A 184 -30.24 9.46 13.45
N SER A 185 -29.08 10.10 13.31
CA SER A 185 -28.36 10.84 14.36
C SER A 185 -28.40 12.33 14.05
#